data_AF-A0A1T4VTM1-F1
#
_entry.id   AF-A0A1T4VTM1-F1
#
_cell.length_a   1.000
_cell.length_b   1.000
_cell.length_c   1.000
_cell.angle_alpha   90.00
_cell.angle_beta   90.00
_cell.angle_gamma   90.00
#
_symmetry.space_group_name_H-M   'P 1'
#
loop_
_entity.id
_entity.type
_entity.pdbx_description
1 polymer ?
#
loop_
_entity_poly.entity_id
_entity_poly.type
_entity_poly.pdbx_seq_one_letter_code
_entity_poly.pdbx_strand_id
1 'polypeptide(L)'
;MNKEWSELNKVMQSQLKKKDTYETGIDTLITLRNALWNTVFSFKEELNKDDYSAIPFINADGYHSKTIAYSLWHIFRIEDIVAHTLIKEDEQVFFTGNYQERICSPIITTGNELVKQEIAEFSKKLDIDELYSYMLEVKQSTEDILKSLSFDDMKKKISEETREELKSLHVVSDDENAIWLIDYWCNKDIRGLIQMPFSRHWIMHIEACLRIKNKIC
;
A
#
# COMPACT_ATOMS: atom_id res chain seq x y z
N MET A 1 -7.14 -10.02 -14.54
CA MET A 1 -7.49 -8.85 -13.73
C MET A 1 -8.96 -8.95 -13.37
N ASN A 2 -9.32 -8.79 -12.11
CA ASN A 2 -10.71 -8.78 -11.66
C ASN A 2 -11.45 -7.63 -12.38
N LYS A 3 -12.52 -7.96 -13.10
CA LYS A 3 -13.26 -7.00 -13.94
C LYS A 3 -13.92 -5.90 -13.12
N GLU A 4 -14.45 -6.24 -11.94
CA GLU A 4 -15.12 -5.31 -11.05
C GLU A 4 -14.13 -4.29 -10.49
N TRP A 5 -12.99 -4.74 -9.95
CA TRP A 5 -11.96 -3.85 -9.43
C TRP A 5 -11.40 -2.92 -10.50
N SER A 6 -11.19 -3.45 -11.72
CA SER A 6 -10.74 -2.65 -12.86
C SER A 6 -11.76 -1.58 -13.24
N GLU A 7 -13.05 -1.89 -13.23
CA GLU A 7 -14.09 -0.93 -13.58
C GLU A 7 -14.26 0.14 -12.50
N LEU A 8 -14.30 -0.25 -11.22
CA LEU A 8 -14.34 0.70 -10.09
C LEU A 8 -13.14 1.66 -10.13
N ASN A 9 -11.93 1.14 -10.35
CA ASN A 9 -10.74 1.98 -10.49
C ASN A 9 -10.87 2.94 -11.67
N LYS A 10 -11.32 2.47 -12.85
CA LYS A 10 -11.51 3.33 -14.03
C LYS A 10 -12.55 4.43 -13.80
N VAL A 11 -13.68 4.11 -13.16
CA VAL A 11 -14.76 5.04 -12.85
C VAL A 11 -14.27 6.10 -11.86
N MET A 12 -13.65 5.67 -10.75
CA MET A 12 -13.04 6.55 -9.74
C MET A 12 -12.06 7.55 -10.38
N GLN A 13 -11.17 7.08 -11.25
CA GLN A 13 -10.18 7.92 -11.93
C GLN A 13 -10.81 9.03 -12.78
N SER A 14 -11.97 8.76 -13.39
CA SER A 14 -12.73 9.72 -14.18
C SER A 14 -13.44 10.75 -13.27
N GLN A 15 -14.05 10.28 -12.19
CA GLN A 15 -14.80 11.10 -11.25
C GLN A 15 -13.92 12.11 -10.49
N LEU A 16 -12.71 11.71 -10.06
CA LEU A 16 -11.75 12.59 -9.37
C LEU A 16 -11.21 13.74 -10.24
N LYS A 17 -11.51 13.77 -11.55
CA LYS A 17 -11.08 14.86 -12.44
C LYS A 17 -12.01 16.05 -12.46
N LYS A 18 -13.25 15.90 -11.99
CA LYS A 18 -14.29 16.94 -12.07
C LYS A 18 -14.82 17.26 -10.69
N LYS A 19 -15.02 18.56 -10.42
CA LYS A 19 -15.53 19.04 -9.13
C LYS A 19 -16.90 18.45 -8.80
N ASP A 20 -17.81 18.44 -9.78
CA ASP A 20 -19.19 17.97 -9.60
C ASP A 20 -19.30 16.47 -9.28
N THR A 21 -18.27 15.67 -9.58
CA THR A 21 -18.25 14.23 -9.33
C THR A 21 -17.20 13.81 -8.31
N TYR A 22 -16.53 14.76 -7.67
CA TYR A 22 -15.39 14.50 -6.79
C TYR A 22 -15.76 13.62 -5.60
N GLU A 23 -16.80 14.01 -4.85
CA GLU A 23 -17.29 13.26 -3.68
C GLU A 23 -17.65 11.82 -4.05
N THR A 24 -18.39 11.63 -5.15
CA THR A 24 -18.70 10.30 -5.68
C THR A 24 -17.44 9.52 -6.08
N GLY A 25 -16.39 10.20 -6.53
CA GLY A 25 -15.08 9.60 -6.80
C GLY A 25 -14.41 9.07 -5.54
N ILE A 26 -14.48 9.79 -4.43
CA ILE A 26 -14.00 9.34 -3.11
C ILE A 26 -14.83 8.14 -2.62
N ASP A 27 -16.16 8.19 -2.73
CA ASP A 27 -17.04 7.06 -2.36
C ASP A 27 -16.74 5.80 -3.21
N THR A 28 -16.47 5.99 -4.50
CA THR A 28 -16.10 4.89 -5.42
C THR A 28 -14.74 4.30 -5.05
N LEU A 29 -13.77 5.14 -4.64
CA LEU A 29 -12.48 4.69 -4.12
C LEU A 29 -12.66 3.85 -2.83
N ILE A 30 -13.47 4.33 -1.88
CA ILE A 30 -13.76 3.60 -0.64
C ILE A 30 -14.44 2.27 -0.94
N THR A 31 -15.36 2.24 -1.90
CA THR A 31 -16.03 1.00 -2.35
C THR A 31 -15.02 -0.01 -2.89
N LEU A 32 -14.09 0.43 -3.76
CA LEU A 32 -13.00 -0.42 -4.26
C LEU A 32 -12.13 -0.94 -3.12
N ARG A 33 -11.73 -0.07 -2.19
CA ARG A 33 -10.89 -0.43 -1.03
C ARG A 33 -11.58 -1.45 -0.13
N ASN A 34 -12.88 -1.35 0.09
CA ASN A 34 -13.65 -2.32 0.86
C ASN A 34 -13.72 -3.68 0.16
N ALA A 35 -13.94 -3.72 -1.16
CA ALA A 35 -13.94 -4.97 -1.92
C ALA A 35 -12.56 -5.67 -1.86
N LEU A 36 -11.48 -4.91 -2.00
CA LEU A 36 -10.11 -5.41 -1.88
C LEU A 36 -9.80 -5.87 -0.45
N TRP A 37 -10.20 -5.09 0.56
CA TRP A 37 -10.02 -5.43 1.97
C TRP A 37 -10.73 -6.74 2.33
N ASN A 38 -11.96 -6.95 1.86
CA ASN A 38 -12.67 -8.21 2.11
C ASN A 38 -11.90 -9.43 1.59
N THR A 39 -11.19 -9.29 0.46
CA THR A 39 -10.31 -10.34 -0.07
C THR A 39 -9.08 -10.54 0.79
N VAL A 40 -8.43 -9.45 1.22
CA VAL A 40 -7.26 -9.51 2.11
C VAL A 40 -7.62 -10.10 3.47
N PHE A 41 -8.80 -9.77 3.99
CA PHE A 41 -9.30 -10.24 5.27
C PHE A 41 -9.65 -11.73 5.22
N SER A 42 -10.21 -12.24 4.11
CA SER A 42 -10.51 -13.67 3.98
C SER A 42 -9.26 -14.56 4.12
N PHE A 43 -8.08 -14.04 3.76
CA PHE A 43 -6.83 -14.77 3.92
C PHE A 43 -6.56 -15.19 5.37
N LYS A 44 -7.05 -14.47 6.39
CA LYS A 44 -6.87 -14.86 7.80
C LYS A 44 -7.52 -16.20 8.13
N GLU A 45 -8.63 -16.53 7.48
CA GLU A 45 -9.35 -17.79 7.67
C GLU A 45 -8.86 -18.88 6.71
N GLU A 46 -8.32 -18.47 5.56
CA GLU A 46 -7.99 -19.38 4.45
C GLU A 46 -6.53 -19.84 4.44
N LEU A 47 -5.62 -19.12 5.09
CA LEU A 47 -4.18 -19.38 5.06
C LEU A 47 -3.62 -19.78 6.43
N ASN A 48 -2.64 -20.67 6.43
CA ASN A 48 -1.82 -20.95 7.60
C ASN A 48 -0.59 -20.04 7.64
N LYS A 49 0.16 -20.05 8.75
CA LYS A 49 1.35 -19.20 8.94
C LYS A 49 2.41 -19.37 7.85
N ASP A 50 2.67 -20.59 7.40
CA ASP A 50 3.73 -20.86 6.43
C ASP A 50 3.37 -20.33 5.03
N ASP A 51 2.08 -20.34 4.68
CA ASP A 51 1.56 -19.84 3.40
C ASP A 51 1.91 -18.36 3.16
N TYR A 52 1.91 -17.55 4.23
CA TYR A 52 2.26 -16.13 4.17
C TYR A 52 3.70 -15.87 3.71
N SER A 53 4.59 -16.83 3.95
CA SER A 53 6.01 -16.76 3.58
C SER A 53 6.37 -17.59 2.34
N ALA A 54 5.41 -18.32 1.78
CA ALA A 54 5.62 -19.14 0.59
C ALA A 54 5.93 -18.28 -0.63
N ILE A 55 6.95 -18.68 -1.41
CA ILE A 55 7.43 -17.96 -2.61
C ILE A 55 7.43 -18.88 -3.85
N PRO A 56 6.27 -19.40 -4.27
CA PRO A 56 6.19 -20.43 -5.31
C PRO A 56 6.65 -19.97 -6.71
N PHE A 57 6.80 -18.66 -6.92
CA PHE A 57 7.20 -18.06 -8.20
C PHE A 57 8.50 -17.24 -8.09
N ILE A 58 9.46 -17.67 -7.27
CA ILE A 58 10.72 -16.94 -6.99
C ILE A 58 11.51 -16.47 -8.22
N ASN A 59 11.42 -17.21 -9.34
CA ASN A 59 12.12 -16.89 -10.60
C ASN A 59 11.23 -16.25 -11.66
N ALA A 60 9.96 -15.94 -11.34
CA ALA A 60 9.06 -15.26 -12.26
C ALA A 60 9.28 -13.75 -12.25
N ASP A 61 8.92 -13.11 -13.36
CA ASP A 61 8.86 -11.65 -13.44
C ASP A 61 7.50 -11.14 -12.92
N GLY A 62 7.51 -9.99 -12.25
CA GLY A 62 6.31 -9.29 -11.78
C GLY A 62 5.88 -9.62 -10.34
N TYR A 63 4.73 -9.08 -9.93
CA TYR A 63 4.31 -9.02 -8.52
C TYR A 63 4.14 -10.36 -7.80
N HIS A 64 3.82 -11.42 -8.54
CA HIS A 64 3.59 -12.75 -7.98
C HIS A 64 4.88 -13.49 -7.62
N SER A 65 6.05 -12.94 -7.94
CA SER A 65 7.35 -13.44 -7.46
C SER A 65 7.65 -13.05 -6.01
N LYS A 66 6.79 -12.23 -5.40
CA LYS A 66 6.84 -11.89 -3.97
C LYS A 66 6.05 -12.93 -3.14
N THR A 67 6.04 -12.76 -1.82
CA THR A 67 5.17 -13.52 -0.91
C THR A 67 3.87 -12.74 -0.61
N ILE A 68 2.91 -13.40 0.06
CA ILE A 68 1.68 -12.76 0.52
C ILE A 68 1.99 -11.75 1.63
N ALA A 69 2.73 -12.13 2.68
CA ALA A 69 3.05 -11.21 3.77
C ALA A 69 3.85 -9.98 3.32
N TYR A 70 4.84 -10.16 2.43
CA TYR A 70 5.55 -9.03 1.83
C TYR A 70 4.59 -8.10 1.08
N SER A 71 3.70 -8.66 0.28
CA SER A 71 2.79 -7.85 -0.53
C SER A 71 1.83 -7.04 0.34
N LEU A 72 1.34 -7.62 1.44
CA LEU A 72 0.51 -6.92 2.42
C LEU A 72 1.31 -5.82 3.14
N TRP A 73 2.48 -6.13 3.69
CA TRP A 73 3.40 -5.12 4.25
C TRP A 73 3.63 -3.98 3.27
N HIS A 74 4.02 -4.30 2.04
CA HIS A 74 4.41 -3.34 1.02
C HIS A 74 3.26 -2.41 0.61
N ILE A 75 2.03 -2.93 0.46
CA ILE A 75 0.84 -2.11 0.20
C ILE A 75 0.67 -1.05 1.29
N PHE A 76 0.57 -1.51 2.53
CA PHE A 76 0.15 -0.63 3.63
C PHE A 76 1.29 0.25 4.12
N ARG A 77 2.53 -0.17 3.98
CA ARG A 77 3.69 0.67 4.27
C ARG A 77 3.80 1.84 3.30
N ILE A 78 3.60 1.61 2.00
CA ILE A 78 3.53 2.69 1.00
C ILE A 78 2.34 3.60 1.29
N GLU A 79 1.18 3.03 1.57
CA GLU A 79 -0.02 3.81 1.84
C GLU A 79 0.16 4.73 3.05
N ASP A 80 0.69 4.22 4.15
CA ASP A 80 0.95 4.98 5.38
C ASP A 80 1.89 6.16 5.14
N ILE A 81 3.03 5.92 4.47
CA ILE A 81 3.99 6.99 4.12
C ILE A 81 3.31 8.06 3.27
N VAL A 82 2.58 7.65 2.23
CA VAL A 82 1.94 8.57 1.29
C VAL A 82 0.81 9.35 1.97
N ALA A 83 -0.01 8.70 2.78
CA ALA A 83 -1.15 9.33 3.46
C ALA A 83 -0.68 10.30 4.54
N HIS A 84 0.21 9.85 5.43
CA HIS A 84 0.61 10.61 6.60
C HIS A 84 1.72 11.61 6.30
N THR A 85 2.85 11.16 5.73
CA THR A 85 3.98 12.08 5.47
C THR A 85 3.72 13.01 4.30
N LEU A 86 3.15 12.52 3.19
CA LEU A 86 3.06 13.33 1.96
C LEU A 86 1.77 14.13 1.83
N ILE A 87 0.64 13.64 2.34
CA ILE A 87 -0.66 14.29 2.16
C ILE A 87 -1.08 15.05 3.41
N LYS A 88 -1.04 14.40 4.58
CA LYS A 88 -1.48 14.99 5.85
C LYS A 88 -0.36 15.77 6.56
N GLU A 89 0.90 15.47 6.23
CA GLU A 89 2.10 16.05 6.85
C GLU A 89 2.14 15.80 8.37
N ASP A 90 1.76 14.58 8.78
CA ASP A 90 1.81 14.13 10.17
C ASP A 90 2.60 12.82 10.33
N GLU A 91 2.70 12.37 11.59
CA GLU A 91 3.42 11.14 11.92
C GLU A 91 2.67 9.91 11.40
N GLN A 92 3.42 8.96 10.85
CA GLN A 92 2.89 7.73 10.27
C GLN A 92 2.32 6.81 11.35
N VAL A 93 1.28 6.05 11.00
CA VAL A 93 0.68 5.03 11.88
C VAL A 93 1.73 4.05 12.35
N PHE A 94 2.67 3.69 11.46
CA PHE A 94 3.75 2.76 11.77
C PHE A 94 4.56 3.14 13.01
N PHE A 95 4.87 4.42 13.17
CA PHE A 95 5.68 4.92 14.29
C PHE A 95 4.82 5.19 15.53
N THR A 96 3.70 5.88 15.38
CA THR A 96 2.78 6.20 16.50
C THR A 96 2.23 4.94 17.19
N GLY A 97 2.00 3.88 16.43
CA GLY A 97 1.50 2.59 16.93
C GLY A 97 2.57 1.60 17.38
N ASN A 98 3.86 1.97 17.33
CA ASN A 98 5.02 1.09 17.56
C ASN A 98 4.95 -0.23 16.76
N TYR A 99 4.52 -0.14 15.51
CA TYR A 99 4.22 -1.32 14.69
C TYR A 99 5.48 -2.05 14.23
N GLN A 100 6.64 -1.40 14.19
CA GLN A 100 7.89 -2.09 13.90
C GLN A 100 8.15 -3.24 14.87
N GLU A 101 8.06 -2.94 16.17
CA GLU A 101 8.28 -3.92 17.23
C GLU A 101 7.17 -4.97 17.26
N ARG A 102 5.91 -4.52 17.20
CA ARG A 102 4.73 -5.41 17.26
C ARG A 102 4.71 -6.42 16.12
N ILE A 103 4.98 -5.97 14.90
CA ILE A 103 5.02 -6.84 13.71
C ILE A 103 6.32 -7.67 13.67
N CYS A 104 7.30 -7.39 14.54
CA CYS A 104 8.65 -7.95 14.43
C CYS A 104 9.32 -7.65 13.06
N SER A 105 9.01 -6.49 12.47
CA SER A 105 9.57 -6.15 11.15
C SER A 105 11.06 -5.80 11.25
N PRO A 106 11.94 -6.45 10.49
CA PRO A 106 13.36 -6.12 10.48
C PRO A 106 13.69 -4.84 9.70
N ILE A 107 12.71 -4.26 8.99
CA ILE A 107 12.87 -3.04 8.19
C ILE A 107 11.74 -2.04 8.48
N ILE A 108 12.03 -0.75 8.27
CA ILE A 108 11.04 0.33 8.31
C ILE A 108 10.63 0.80 6.91
N THR A 109 11.32 0.30 5.90
CA THR A 109 11.21 0.69 4.49
C THR A 109 10.03 0.02 3.81
N THR A 110 9.73 0.44 2.59
CA THR A 110 8.72 -0.18 1.72
C THR A 110 9.08 -1.61 1.30
N GLY A 111 10.33 -2.07 1.51
CA GLY A 111 10.81 -3.40 1.16
C GLY A 111 11.21 -3.57 -0.30
N ASN A 112 11.23 -2.50 -1.10
CA ASN A 112 11.61 -2.54 -2.52
C ASN A 112 13.03 -3.08 -2.76
N GLU A 113 13.91 -2.92 -1.79
CA GLU A 113 15.28 -3.43 -1.78
C GLU A 113 15.36 -4.97 -1.66
N LEU A 114 14.30 -5.63 -1.17
CA LEU A 114 14.32 -7.07 -0.91
C LEU A 114 14.15 -7.88 -2.21
N VAL A 115 15.04 -8.84 -2.43
CA VAL A 115 15.02 -9.71 -3.61
C VAL A 115 14.93 -11.19 -3.27
N LYS A 116 14.18 -11.93 -4.09
CA LYS A 116 14.09 -13.40 -4.07
C LYS A 116 13.92 -13.97 -2.64
N GLN A 117 14.92 -14.70 -2.15
CA GLN A 117 14.86 -15.38 -0.86
C GLN A 117 14.77 -14.40 0.32
N GLU A 118 15.32 -13.19 0.20
CA GLU A 118 15.23 -12.17 1.25
C GLU A 118 13.77 -11.80 1.55
N ILE A 119 12.92 -11.81 0.53
CA ILE A 119 11.48 -11.57 0.69
C ILE A 119 10.85 -12.67 1.54
N ALA A 120 11.21 -13.94 1.29
CA ALA A 120 10.69 -15.06 2.06
C ALA A 120 11.20 -15.02 3.51
N GLU A 121 12.49 -14.74 3.73
CA GLU A 121 13.06 -14.62 5.08
C GLU A 121 12.51 -13.41 5.85
N PHE A 122 12.27 -12.29 5.17
CA PHE A 122 11.53 -11.15 5.73
C PHE A 122 10.14 -11.58 6.18
N SER A 123 9.39 -12.23 5.30
CA SER A 123 8.01 -12.64 5.55
C SER A 123 7.87 -13.60 6.74
N LYS A 124 8.83 -14.52 6.93
CA LYS A 124 8.82 -15.47 8.04
C LYS A 124 8.95 -14.81 9.42
N LYS A 125 9.58 -13.63 9.48
CA LYS A 125 9.79 -12.91 10.74
C LYS A 125 8.55 -12.19 11.23
N LEU A 126 7.63 -11.85 10.31
CA LEU A 126 6.51 -10.99 10.64
C LEU A 126 5.51 -11.70 11.54
N ASP A 127 5.05 -10.99 12.57
CA ASP A 127 3.81 -11.31 13.25
C ASP A 127 2.64 -10.91 12.36
N ILE A 128 1.92 -11.91 11.85
CA ILE A 128 0.85 -11.71 10.87
C ILE A 128 -0.36 -11.01 11.52
N ASP A 129 -0.68 -11.32 12.78
CA ASP A 129 -1.84 -10.71 13.43
C ASP A 129 -1.60 -9.22 13.69
N GLU A 130 -0.41 -8.85 14.13
CA GLU A 130 -0.01 -7.44 14.28
C GLU A 130 0.11 -6.72 12.94
N LEU A 131 0.51 -7.43 11.87
CA LEU A 131 0.51 -6.88 10.51
C LEU A 131 -0.92 -6.52 10.08
N TYR A 132 -1.91 -7.38 10.31
CA TYR A 132 -3.32 -7.07 10.02
C TYR A 132 -3.85 -5.89 10.85
N SER A 133 -3.44 -5.78 12.13
CA SER A 133 -3.80 -4.64 12.98
C SER A 133 -3.28 -3.32 12.39
N TYR A 134 -2.01 -3.29 11.98
CA TYR A 134 -1.41 -2.15 11.28
C TYR A 134 -2.16 -1.78 10.00
N MET A 135 -2.40 -2.77 9.15
CA MET A 135 -3.07 -2.56 7.86
C MET A 135 -4.48 -1.98 8.04
N LEU A 136 -5.22 -2.46 9.05
CA LEU A 136 -6.56 -1.95 9.35
C LEU A 136 -6.51 -0.49 9.82
N GLU A 137 -5.57 -0.15 10.71
CA GLU A 137 -5.42 1.21 11.22
C GLU A 137 -5.01 2.19 10.11
N VAL A 138 -4.04 1.81 9.25
CA VAL A 138 -3.66 2.60 8.06
C VAL A 138 -4.84 2.77 7.10
N LYS A 139 -5.62 1.72 6.86
CA LYS A 139 -6.80 1.81 5.98
C LYS A 139 -7.79 2.83 6.52
N GLN A 140 -8.07 2.80 7.82
CA GLN A 140 -9.02 3.68 8.50
C GLN A 140 -8.52 5.13 8.48
N SER A 141 -7.27 5.37 8.89
CA SER A 141 -6.68 6.71 8.90
C SER A 141 -6.64 7.33 7.49
N THR A 142 -6.29 6.53 6.47
CA THR A 142 -6.28 6.97 5.08
C THR A 142 -7.68 7.33 4.59
N GLU A 143 -8.72 6.57 4.99
CA GLU A 143 -10.10 6.89 4.61
C GLU A 143 -10.62 8.15 5.28
N ASP A 144 -10.19 8.45 6.49
CA ASP A 144 -10.52 9.71 7.16
C ASP A 144 -9.79 10.89 6.50
N ILE A 145 -8.54 10.71 6.09
CA ILE A 145 -7.80 11.69 5.27
C ILE A 145 -8.55 11.96 3.97
N LEU A 146 -8.93 10.92 3.23
CA LEU A 146 -9.63 11.04 1.95
C LEU A 146 -10.94 11.83 2.08
N LYS A 147 -11.71 11.60 3.15
CA LYS A 147 -12.97 12.32 3.41
C LYS A 147 -12.76 13.78 3.83
N SER A 148 -11.58 14.11 4.36
CA SER A 148 -11.24 15.48 4.74
C SER A 148 -10.75 16.35 3.58
N LEU A 149 -10.29 15.73 2.48
CA LEU A 149 -9.76 16.43 1.31
C LEU A 149 -10.89 16.99 0.44
N SER A 150 -10.72 18.24 0.00
CA SER A 150 -11.57 18.88 -0.99
C SER A 150 -11.08 18.66 -2.41
N PHE A 151 -11.94 18.93 -3.40
CA PHE A 151 -11.54 18.90 -4.81
C PHE A 151 -10.37 19.85 -5.12
N ASP A 152 -10.28 20.99 -4.44
CA ASP A 152 -9.24 21.98 -4.70
C ASP A 152 -7.86 21.48 -4.20
N ASP A 153 -7.84 20.59 -3.21
CA ASP A 153 -6.62 19.93 -2.72
C ASP A 153 -5.99 18.99 -3.75
N MET A 154 -6.77 18.44 -4.68
CA MET A 154 -6.33 17.45 -5.67
C MET A 154 -5.15 17.90 -6.53
N LYS A 155 -4.97 19.22 -6.71
CA LYS A 155 -3.90 19.81 -7.52
C LYS A 155 -2.69 20.23 -6.69
N LYS A 156 -2.76 20.16 -5.36
CA LYS A 156 -1.63 20.48 -4.48
C LYS A 156 -0.46 19.57 -4.81
N LYS A 157 0.72 20.18 -4.88
CA LYS A 157 2.00 19.51 -5.10
C LYS A 157 2.67 19.25 -3.77
N ILE A 158 3.49 18.22 -3.74
CA ILE A 158 4.37 17.95 -2.60
C ILE A 158 5.43 19.05 -2.54
N SER A 159 5.61 19.65 -1.37
CA SER A 159 6.59 20.71 -1.17
C SER A 159 8.02 20.13 -1.09
N GLU A 160 9.03 20.97 -1.31
CA GLU A 160 10.42 20.51 -1.11
C GLU A 160 10.71 20.22 0.37
N GLU A 161 10.06 20.93 1.30
CA GLU A 161 10.16 20.65 2.73
C GLU A 161 9.63 19.25 3.06
N THR A 162 8.44 18.91 2.58
CA THR A 162 7.84 17.56 2.73
C THR A 162 8.73 16.48 2.09
N ARG A 163 9.43 16.80 0.99
CA ARG A 163 10.37 15.88 0.34
C ARG A 163 11.63 15.65 1.16
N GLU A 164 12.21 16.71 1.72
CA GLU A 164 13.37 16.59 2.61
C GLU A 164 13.00 15.85 3.90
N GLU A 165 11.78 16.05 4.42
CA GLU A 165 11.27 15.27 5.54
C GLU A 165 11.11 13.79 5.17
N LEU A 166 10.53 13.46 4.01
CA LEU A 166 10.45 12.06 3.56
C LEU A 166 11.84 11.38 3.50
N LYS A 167 12.87 12.10 3.05
CA LYS A 167 14.25 11.59 3.01
C LYS A 167 14.82 11.38 4.41
N SER A 168 14.58 12.33 5.32
CA SER A 168 15.11 12.28 6.70
C SER A 168 14.59 11.08 7.48
N LEU A 169 13.39 10.61 7.16
CA LEU A 169 12.73 9.47 7.81
C LEU A 169 13.35 8.10 7.44
N HIS A 170 14.13 8.01 6.36
CA HIS A 170 14.72 6.75 5.88
C HIS A 170 13.71 5.59 5.69
N VAL A 171 12.46 5.93 5.37
CA VAL A 171 11.35 4.97 5.13
C VAL A 171 11.28 4.50 3.68
N VAL A 172 12.15 5.01 2.83
CA VAL A 172 12.48 4.47 1.51
C VAL A 172 13.96 4.14 1.54
N SER A 173 14.33 2.92 1.10
CA SER A 173 15.74 2.50 1.06
C SER A 173 16.53 3.30 0.03
N ASP A 174 17.82 3.53 0.31
CA ASP A 174 18.78 4.12 -0.64
C ASP A 174 19.21 3.15 -1.75
N ASP A 175 18.75 1.90 -1.72
CA ASP A 175 18.95 0.91 -2.77
C ASP A 175 18.40 1.40 -4.12
N GLU A 176 19.08 1.07 -5.22
CA GLU A 176 18.70 1.49 -6.57
C GLU A 176 17.29 1.03 -6.98
N ASN A 177 16.80 -0.07 -6.40
CA ASN A 177 15.45 -0.59 -6.65
C ASN A 177 14.34 0.16 -5.89
N ALA A 178 14.71 1.02 -4.94
CA ALA A 178 13.80 1.69 -4.02
C ALA A 178 13.84 3.22 -4.14
N ILE A 179 15.03 3.81 -4.23
CA ILE A 179 15.25 5.25 -4.08
C ILE A 179 14.44 6.12 -5.05
N TRP A 180 14.14 5.59 -6.24
CA TRP A 180 13.32 6.25 -7.25
C TRP A 180 11.89 6.57 -6.77
N LEU A 181 11.39 5.89 -5.73
CA LEU A 181 10.05 6.11 -5.18
C LEU A 181 9.87 7.53 -4.63
N ILE A 182 10.92 8.11 -4.03
CA ILE A 182 10.88 9.49 -3.52
C ILE A 182 10.56 10.45 -4.67
N ASP A 183 11.33 10.37 -5.75
CA ASP A 183 11.09 11.21 -6.93
C ASP A 183 9.74 10.91 -7.59
N TYR A 184 9.34 9.64 -7.63
CA TYR A 184 8.04 9.27 -8.18
C TYR A 184 6.89 9.93 -7.43
N TRP A 185 6.88 9.89 -6.09
CA TRP A 185 5.81 10.47 -5.28
C TRP A 185 5.87 12.00 -5.24
N CYS A 186 7.04 12.59 -5.00
CA CYS A 186 7.18 14.04 -4.87
C CYS A 186 6.88 14.79 -6.18
N ASN A 187 6.98 14.14 -7.34
CA ASN A 187 6.58 14.72 -8.63
C ASN A 187 5.06 14.65 -8.91
N LYS A 188 4.25 14.03 -8.04
CA LYS A 188 2.79 13.96 -8.19
C LYS A 188 2.07 15.15 -7.56
N ASP A 189 0.82 15.32 -7.96
CA ASP A 189 -0.18 16.03 -7.16
C ASP A 189 -0.89 15.04 -6.21
N ILE A 190 -1.63 15.55 -5.22
CA ILE A 190 -2.40 14.70 -4.29
C ILE A 190 -3.28 13.70 -5.04
N ARG A 191 -3.94 14.12 -6.12
CA ARG A 191 -4.74 13.21 -6.96
C ARG A 191 -3.91 12.05 -7.53
N GLY A 192 -2.71 12.32 -8.04
CA GLY A 192 -1.82 11.29 -8.57
C GLY A 192 -1.39 10.27 -7.52
N LEU A 193 -1.24 10.70 -6.26
CA LEU A 193 -0.95 9.81 -5.12
C LEU A 193 -2.19 8.97 -4.73
N ILE A 194 -3.39 9.54 -4.77
CA ILE A 194 -4.63 8.79 -4.53
C ILE A 194 -4.87 7.74 -5.64
N GLN A 195 -4.62 8.12 -6.89
CA GLN A 195 -4.89 7.31 -8.08
C GLN A 195 -3.94 6.13 -8.29
N MET A 196 -2.85 6.02 -7.54
CA MET A 196 -1.88 4.93 -7.69
C MET A 196 -1.68 4.17 -6.36
N PRO A 197 -0.99 4.73 -5.34
CA PRO A 197 -0.87 4.13 -4.00
C PRO A 197 -2.15 3.58 -3.40
N PHE A 198 -3.26 4.33 -3.39
CA PHE A 198 -4.47 3.94 -2.64
C PHE A 198 -5.47 3.10 -3.44
N SER A 199 -5.15 2.78 -4.70
CA SER A 199 -6.08 2.14 -5.64
C SER A 199 -5.40 1.08 -6.51
N ARG A 200 -4.78 1.49 -7.61
CA ARG A 200 -4.21 0.55 -8.59
C ARG A 200 -3.11 -0.32 -7.96
N HIS A 201 -2.30 0.22 -7.06
CA HIS A 201 -1.23 -0.52 -6.38
C HIS A 201 -1.80 -1.69 -5.56
N TRP A 202 -2.88 -1.46 -4.80
CA TRP A 202 -3.58 -2.52 -4.07
C TRP A 202 -4.05 -3.64 -5.01
N ILE A 203 -4.72 -3.29 -6.11
CA ILE A 203 -5.23 -4.27 -7.09
C ILE A 203 -4.08 -5.18 -7.57
N MET A 204 -2.94 -4.59 -7.94
CA MET A 204 -1.82 -5.32 -8.52
C MET A 204 -1.23 -6.35 -7.54
N HIS A 205 -1.05 -5.95 -6.28
CA HIS A 205 -0.48 -6.82 -5.25
C HIS A 205 -1.49 -7.84 -4.71
N ILE A 206 -2.77 -7.48 -4.54
CA ILE A 206 -3.81 -8.42 -4.08
C ILE A 206 -4.09 -9.49 -5.14
N GLU A 207 -4.09 -9.13 -6.44
CA GLU A 207 -4.16 -10.14 -7.51
C GLU A 207 -2.93 -11.06 -7.54
N ALA A 208 -1.76 -10.55 -7.19
CA ALA A 208 -0.57 -11.37 -7.04
C ALA A 208 -0.71 -12.34 -5.86
N CYS A 209 -1.23 -11.87 -4.71
CA CYS A 209 -1.53 -12.70 -3.55
C CYS A 209 -2.50 -13.83 -3.89
N LEU A 210 -3.58 -13.54 -4.63
CA LEU A 210 -4.53 -14.56 -5.07
C LEU A 210 -3.87 -15.62 -5.98
N ARG A 211 -2.96 -15.22 -6.87
CA ARG A 211 -2.18 -16.15 -7.71
C ARG A 211 -1.25 -17.04 -6.87
N ILE A 212 -0.60 -16.47 -5.86
CA ILE A 212 0.25 -17.20 -4.92
C ILE A 212 -0.59 -18.20 -4.12
N LYS A 213 -1.69 -17.74 -3.51
CA LYS A 213 -2.66 -18.58 -2.77
C LYS A 213 -3.13 -19.77 -3.61
N ASN A 214 -3.62 -19.53 -4.83
CA ASN A 214 -4.10 -20.61 -5.72
C ASN A 214 -3.01 -21.62 -6.15
N LYS A 215 -1.73 -21.30 -5.93
CA LYS A 215 -0.61 -22.19 -6.26
C LYS A 215 -0.20 -23.06 -5.08
N ILE A 216 -0.43 -22.59 -3.85
CA ILE A 216 -0.01 -23.26 -2.61
C ILE A 216 -1.17 -23.97 -1.90
N CYS A 217 -2.42 -23.53 -2.12
CA CYS A 217 -3.65 -24.14 -1.60
C CYS A 217 -4.38 -24.97 -2.66
#